data_AF-A0A8S3KHM6-F1
#
_entry.id   AF-A0A8S3KHM6-F1
#
_cell.length_a   1.000
_cell.length_b   1.000
_cell.length_c   1.000
_cell.angle_alpha   90.00
_cell.angle_beta   90.00
_cell.angle_gamma   90.00
#
_symmetry.space_group_name_H-M   'P 1'
#
loop_
_entity.id
_entity.type
_entity.pdbx_description
1 polymer ?
#
loop_
_entity_poly.entity_id
_entity_poly.type
_entity_poly.pdbx_seq_one_letter_code
_entity_poly.pdbx_strand_id
1 'polypeptide(L)'
;YSKSNQFLYLAKWFERLHVVLSKLKLLDKPASIWNVDESGFFEDPGRRQVIVKRSTRYAISSQSGSGKSMTTVLLCTSAAGRCLPPYIIYKAAQLYDSWCPKNGYPGARYNVSTNGWADS
;
A
#
# COMPACT_ATOMS: atom_id res chain seq x y z
N TYR A 1 12.78 25.16 -10.26
CA TYR A 1 12.34 24.31 -11.38
C TYR A 1 11.13 24.97 -12.06
N SER A 2 11.28 25.46 -13.29
CA SER A 2 10.21 26.14 -14.04
C SER A 2 9.13 25.15 -14.48
N LYS A 3 7.84 25.52 -14.36
CA LYS A 3 6.68 24.73 -14.81
C LYS A 3 6.79 24.27 -16.27
N SER A 4 7.46 25.03 -17.13
CA SER A 4 7.66 24.68 -18.55
C SER A 4 8.41 23.37 -18.77
N ASN A 5 9.39 23.05 -17.91
CA ASN A 5 10.18 21.83 -18.05
C ASN A 5 9.37 20.59 -17.66
N GLN A 6 8.44 20.70 -16.71
CA GLN A 6 7.60 19.57 -16.28
C GLN A 6 6.69 19.06 -17.41
N PHE A 7 6.09 19.98 -18.19
CA PHE A 7 5.27 19.60 -19.34
C PHE A 7 6.05 18.85 -20.41
N LEU A 8 7.29 19.24 -20.67
CA LEU A 8 8.14 18.56 -21.65
C LEU A 8 8.46 17.12 -21.24
N TYR A 9 8.76 16.89 -19.95
CA TYR A 9 9.01 15.54 -19.44
C TYR A 9 7.76 14.66 -19.50
N LEU A 10 6.60 15.21 -19.16
CA LEU A 10 5.32 14.51 -19.25
C LEU A 10 5.01 14.12 -20.69
N ALA A 11 5.11 15.07 -21.64
CA ALA A 11 4.88 14.80 -23.05
C ALA A 11 5.81 13.69 -23.57
N LYS A 12 7.11 13.76 -23.27
CA LYS A 12 8.09 12.74 -23.66
C LYS A 12 7.77 11.36 -23.07
N TRP A 13 7.22 11.31 -21.86
CA TRP A 13 6.79 10.07 -21.24
C TRP A 13 5.58 9.46 -21.95
N PHE A 14 4.54 10.26 -22.26
CA PHE A 14 3.35 9.78 -22.99
C PHE A 14 3.68 9.30 -24.40
N GLU A 15 4.58 9.98 -25.11
CA GLU A 15 5.06 9.52 -26.43
C GLU A 15 5.71 8.14 -26.34
N ARG A 16 6.58 7.93 -25.35
CA ARG A 16 7.22 6.62 -25.12
C ARG A 16 6.19 5.56 -24.76
N LEU A 17 5.23 5.89 -23.90
CA LEU A 17 4.15 4.98 -23.54
C LEU A 17 3.34 4.56 -24.78
N HIS A 18 2.96 5.52 -25.64
CA HIS A 18 2.21 5.26 -26.86
C HIS A 18 2.98 4.32 -27.79
N VAL A 19 4.28 4.56 -28.02
CA VAL A 19 5.13 3.68 -28.84
C VAL A 19 5.15 2.24 -28.31
N VAL A 20 5.29 2.07 -26.98
CA VAL A 20 5.31 0.74 -26.34
C VAL A 20 3.96 0.04 -26.49
N LEU A 21 2.85 0.74 -26.19
CA LEU A 21 1.51 0.17 -26.28
C LEU A 21 1.13 -0.22 -27.73
N SER A 22 1.52 0.61 -28.71
CA SER A 22 1.34 0.32 -30.13
C SER A 22 2.14 -0.92 -30.55
N LYS A 23 3.41 -1.02 -30.15
CA LYS A 23 4.27 -2.17 -30.46
C LYS A 23 3.71 -3.47 -29.87
N LEU A 24 3.13 -3.42 -28.67
CA LEU A 24 2.56 -4.58 -27.99
C LEU A 24 1.10 -4.87 -28.38
N LYS A 25 0.48 -4.06 -29.26
CA LYS A 25 -0.94 -4.18 -29.66
C LYS A 25 -1.89 -4.18 -28.46
N LEU A 26 -1.67 -3.22 -27.56
CA LEU A 26 -2.43 -3.05 -26.31
C LEU A 26 -3.34 -1.82 -26.29
N LEU A 27 -3.27 -0.95 -27.31
CA LEU A 27 -4.07 0.29 -27.37
C LEU A 27 -5.58 0.03 -27.29
N ASP A 28 -6.05 -1.07 -27.86
CA ASP A 28 -7.45 -1.52 -27.91
C ASP A 28 -7.80 -2.51 -26.78
N LYS A 29 -6.85 -2.81 -25.87
CA LYS A 29 -6.99 -3.86 -24.85
C LYS A 29 -6.67 -3.36 -23.44
N PRO A 30 -7.51 -2.45 -22.89
CA PRO A 30 -7.29 -1.91 -21.55
C PRO A 30 -7.34 -3.00 -20.45
N ALA A 31 -8.04 -4.11 -20.68
CA ALA A 31 -8.11 -5.24 -19.75
C ALA A 31 -6.77 -5.99 -19.59
N SER A 32 -5.83 -5.79 -20.52
CA SER A 32 -4.50 -6.42 -20.51
C SER A 32 -3.42 -5.50 -19.94
N ILE A 33 -3.75 -4.25 -19.61
CA ILE A 33 -2.83 -3.29 -19.01
C ILE A 33 -3.11 -3.26 -17.51
N TRP A 34 -2.11 -3.62 -16.71
CA TRP A 34 -2.22 -3.69 -15.26
C TRP A 34 -1.24 -2.73 -14.62
N ASN A 35 -1.72 -1.98 -13.62
CA ASN A 35 -0.90 -1.20 -12.72
C ASN A 35 -0.91 -1.86 -11.35
N VAL A 36 0.28 -2.01 -10.78
CA VAL A 36 0.50 -2.56 -9.45
C VAL A 36 1.24 -1.50 -8.65
N ASP A 37 0.77 -1.20 -7.45
CA ASP A 37 1.41 -0.25 -6.56
C ASP A 37 1.31 -0.69 -5.09
N GLU A 38 2.24 -0.21 -4.28
CA GLU A 38 2.38 -0.56 -2.86
C GLU A 38 2.00 0.61 -1.96
N SER A 39 1.16 0.32 -0.96
CA SER A 39 0.80 1.30 0.07
C SER A 39 1.12 0.75 1.46
N GLY A 40 1.94 1.50 2.20
CA GLY A 40 2.31 1.18 3.58
C GLY A 40 1.35 1.83 4.58
N PHE A 41 0.74 1.00 5.44
CA PHE A 41 -0.12 1.42 6.54
C PHE A 41 0.64 1.27 7.86
N PHE A 42 0.92 2.38 8.51
CA PHE A 42 1.55 2.39 9.82
C PHE A 42 0.50 2.27 10.91
N GLU A 43 0.74 1.40 11.88
CA GLU A 43 0.01 1.40 13.13
C GLU A 43 0.42 2.63 13.96
N ASP A 44 -0.12 3.79 13.62
CA ASP A 44 0.00 4.99 14.46
C ASP A 44 -1.04 4.92 15.58
N PRO A 45 -0.63 4.78 16.86
CA PRO A 45 -1.55 4.80 17.98
C PRO A 45 -2.23 6.16 18.19
N GLY A 46 -1.79 7.21 17.47
CA GLY A 46 -2.35 8.55 17.48
C GLY A 46 -2.17 9.29 18.80
N ARG A 47 -2.57 10.57 18.84
CA ARG A 47 -2.77 11.30 20.10
C ARG A 47 -4.06 10.82 20.75
N ARG A 48 -3.96 10.21 21.93
CA ARG A 48 -5.13 9.79 22.72
C ARG A 48 -5.45 10.82 23.79
N GLN A 49 -6.74 11.08 23.99
CA GLN A 49 -7.22 11.75 25.19
C GLN A 49 -7.36 10.70 26.28
N VAL A 50 -6.79 10.97 27.45
CA VAL A 50 -6.90 10.09 28.63
C VAL A 50 -7.68 10.83 29.72
N ILE A 51 -8.68 10.16 30.29
CA ILE A 51 -9.42 10.69 31.43
C ILE A 51 -8.65 10.31 32.69
N VAL A 52 -8.20 11.32 33.45
CA VAL A 52 -7.46 11.15 34.69
C VAL A 52 -8.12 11.91 35.83
N LYS A 53 -7.88 11.48 37.07
CA LYS A 53 -8.39 12.17 38.25
C LYS A 53 -7.81 13.60 38.30
N ARG A 54 -8.63 14.58 38.69
CA ARG A 54 -8.17 15.96 38.95
C ARG A 54 -7.00 15.92 39.95
N SER A 55 -5.90 16.62 39.64
CA SER A 55 -4.60 16.59 40.36
C SER A 55 -3.64 15.43 40.03
N THR A 56 -3.92 14.62 39.00
CA THR A 56 -2.93 13.65 38.49
C THR A 56 -1.75 14.41 37.85
N ARG A 57 -0.55 14.31 38.46
CA ARG A 57 0.66 14.98 37.94
C ARG A 57 1.28 14.28 36.73
N TYR A 58 1.13 12.96 36.64
CA TYR A 58 1.68 12.14 35.56
C TYR A 58 0.61 11.19 35.05
N ALA A 59 0.00 11.53 33.91
CA ALA A 59 -0.89 10.63 33.19
C ALA A 59 -0.04 9.70 32.32
N ILE A 60 -0.04 8.40 32.61
CA ILE A 60 0.70 7.41 31.83
C ILE A 60 -0.27 6.75 30.85
N SER A 61 0.02 6.88 29.56
CA SER A 61 -0.61 6.06 28.52
C SER A 61 0.43 5.04 28.05
N SER A 62 0.39 3.82 28.61
CA SER A 62 1.24 2.73 28.12
C SER A 62 0.66 2.18 26.82
N GLN A 63 1.45 2.23 25.75
CA GLN A 63 1.14 1.53 24.51
C GLN A 63 1.78 0.14 24.56
N SER A 64 0.97 -0.90 24.36
CA SER A 64 1.47 -2.24 24.10
C SER A 64 1.87 -2.31 22.63
N GLY A 65 3.17 -2.34 22.33
CA GLY A 65 3.70 -2.40 20.96
C GLY A 65 4.57 -1.19 20.62
N SER A 66 5.52 -1.36 19.69
CA SER A 66 6.54 -0.34 19.39
C SER A 66 6.02 0.84 18.55
N GLY A 67 4.74 0.86 18.16
CA GLY A 67 4.19 1.86 17.22
C GLY A 67 4.87 1.86 15.85
N LYS A 68 5.65 0.81 15.53
CA LYS A 68 6.48 0.70 14.32
C LYS A 68 6.09 -0.50 13.45
N SER A 69 4.95 -1.13 13.73
CA SER A 69 4.34 -2.12 12.85
C SER A 69 3.81 -1.40 11.62
N MET A 70 4.27 -1.85 10.45
CA MET A 70 3.81 -1.40 9.15
C MET A 70 3.22 -2.61 8.43
N THR A 71 2.02 -2.44 7.89
CA THR A 71 1.38 -3.40 7.00
C THR A 71 1.44 -2.85 5.58
N THR A 72 2.04 -3.59 4.67
CA THR A 72 2.11 -3.20 3.26
C THR A 72 0.99 -3.89 2.51
N VAL A 73 0.25 -3.13 1.70
CA VAL A 73 -0.80 -3.66 0.83
C VAL A 73 -0.41 -3.38 -0.61
N LEU A 74 -0.24 -4.46 -1.37
CA LEU A 74 -0.06 -4.41 -2.80
C LEU A 74 -1.43 -4.45 -3.47
N LEU A 75 -1.73 -3.41 -4.24
CA LEU A 75 -2.98 -3.28 -4.98
C LEU A 75 -2.69 -3.34 -6.49
N CYS A 76 -3.50 -4.13 -7.20
CA CYS A 76 -3.37 -4.28 -8.64
C CYS A 76 -4.69 -3.97 -9.33
N THR A 77 -4.65 -3.08 -10.32
CA THR A 77 -5.81 -2.62 -11.07
C THR A 77 -5.52 -2.61 -12.56
N SER A 78 -6.47 -3.08 -13.36
CA SER A 78 -6.38 -2.98 -14.82
C SER A 78 -6.85 -1.61 -15.31
N ALA A 79 -6.41 -1.20 -16.49
CA ALA A 79 -6.92 0.01 -17.14
C ALA A 79 -8.42 -0.10 -17.52
N ALA A 80 -8.98 -1.32 -17.53
CA ALA A 80 -10.42 -1.56 -17.67
C ALA A 80 -11.19 -1.46 -16.33
N GLY A 81 -10.54 -1.12 -15.22
CA GLY A 81 -11.18 -0.92 -13.92
C GLY A 81 -11.32 -2.19 -13.06
N ARG A 82 -10.86 -3.36 -13.53
CA ARG A 82 -10.83 -4.58 -12.73
C ARG A 82 -9.73 -4.51 -11.68
N CYS A 83 -10.07 -4.70 -10.40
CA CYS A 83 -9.12 -4.85 -9.31
C CYS A 83 -8.87 -6.34 -9.01
N LEU A 84 -7.62 -6.72 -8.79
CA LEU A 84 -7.30 -8.03 -8.21
C LEU A 84 -7.45 -7.97 -6.69
N PRO A 85 -7.65 -9.12 -6.02
CA PRO A 85 -7.62 -9.15 -4.57
C PRO A 85 -6.31 -8.58 -4.02
N PRO A 86 -6.36 -7.87 -2.89
CA PRO A 86 -5.18 -7.27 -2.29
C PRO A 86 -4.21 -8.36 -1.81
N TYR A 87 -2.92 -8.05 -1.88
CA TYR A 87 -1.87 -8.87 -1.30
C TYR A 87 -1.25 -8.12 -0.12
N ILE A 88 -1.44 -8.67 1.08
CA ILE A 88 -1.14 -8.03 2.36
C ILE A 88 0.14 -8.63 2.92
N ILE A 89 1.11 -7.79 3.26
CA ILE A 89 2.42 -8.16 3.78
C ILE A 89 2.57 -7.55 5.17
N TYR A 90 2.73 -8.40 6.19
CA TYR A 90 3.04 -7.97 7.54
C TYR A 90 4.55 -7.97 7.77
N LYS A 91 5.04 -7.00 8.55
CA LYS A 91 6.42 -7.01 9.03
C LYS A 91 6.60 -8.05 10.15
N ALA A 92 7.03 -9.27 9.81
CA ALA A 92 7.20 -10.36 10.76
C ALA A 92 8.14 -11.47 10.23
N ALA A 93 8.56 -12.37 11.11
CA ALA A 93 9.35 -13.56 10.73
C ALA A 93 8.48 -14.76 10.34
N GLN A 94 7.24 -14.84 10.83
CA GLN A 94 6.30 -15.93 10.58
C GLN A 94 4.89 -15.39 10.43
N LEU A 95 4.11 -16.00 9.55
CA LEU A 95 2.68 -15.74 9.36
C LEU A 95 1.88 -16.64 10.30
N TYR A 96 0.92 -16.07 11.03
CA TYR A 96 0.02 -16.80 11.90
C TYR A 96 -1.39 -16.83 11.33
N ASP A 97 -2.10 -17.94 11.49
CA ASP A 97 -3.49 -18.10 11.02
C ASP A 97 -4.43 -17.03 11.58
N SER A 98 -4.17 -16.55 12.80
CA SER A 98 -4.92 -15.46 13.43
C SER A 98 -4.83 -14.13 12.68
N TRP A 99 -3.83 -13.94 11.82
CA TRP A 99 -3.65 -12.74 11.01
C TRP A 99 -4.32 -12.86 9.63
N CYS A 100 -4.86 -14.04 9.30
CA CYS A 100 -5.54 -14.35 8.05
C CYS A 100 -7.06 -14.47 8.31
N PRO A 101 -7.80 -13.35 8.43
CA PRO A 101 -9.22 -13.40 8.80
C PRO A 101 -10.04 -14.14 7.74
N LYS A 102 -10.86 -15.09 8.18
CA LYS A 102 -11.80 -15.84 7.31
C LYS A 102 -12.87 -14.93 6.67
N ASN A 103 -13.13 -13.77 7.28
CA ASN A 103 -14.06 -12.73 6.82
C ASN A 103 -13.33 -11.49 6.27
N GLY A 104 -12.07 -11.64 5.84
CA GLY A 104 -11.32 -10.60 5.14
C GLY A 104 -11.84 -10.33 3.73
N TYR A 105 -11.14 -9.46 2.99
CA TYR A 105 -11.49 -9.17 1.59
C TYR A 105 -11.43 -10.48 0.76
N PRO A 106 -12.45 -10.77 -0.07
CA PRO A 106 -12.51 -12.03 -0.82
C PRO A 106 -11.29 -12.27 -1.71
N GLY A 107 -10.64 -13.42 -1.54
CA GLY A 107 -9.46 -13.80 -2.30
C GLY A 107 -8.17 -13.07 -1.92
N ALA A 108 -8.19 -12.24 -0.87
CA ALA A 108 -6.99 -11.60 -0.36
C ALA A 108 -5.95 -12.66 0.06
N ARG A 109 -4.69 -12.34 -0.18
CA ARG A 109 -3.56 -13.17 0.22
C ARG A 109 -2.75 -12.45 1.26
N TYR A 110 -2.21 -13.22 2.20
CA TYR A 110 -1.45 -12.71 3.33
C TYR A 110 -0.07 -13.33 3.31
N ASN A 111 0.95 -12.53 3.59
CA ASN A 111 2.32 -12.96 3.72
C ASN A 111 3.08 -12.12 4.74
N VAL A 112 4.33 -12.48 5.00
CA VAL A 112 5.22 -11.76 5.91
C VAL A 112 6.54 -11.44 5.21
N SER A 113 7.13 -10.31 5.58
CA SER A 113 8.49 -9.92 5.23
C SER A 113 9.20 -9.42 6.49
N THR A 114 10.51 -9.68 6.61
CA THR A 114 11.30 -9.22 7.76
C THR A 114 11.46 -7.70 7.79
N ASN A 115 11.49 -7.05 6.63
CA ASN A 115 11.61 -5.59 6.52
C ASN A 115 10.25 -4.87 6.40
N GLY A 116 9.19 -5.60 6.05
CA GLY A 116 7.83 -5.09 5.90
C GLY A 116 7.50 -4.59 4.49
N TRP A 117 8.40 -4.73 3.52
CA TRP A 117 8.21 -4.36 2.12
C TRP A 117 8.13 -5.61 1.24
N ALA A 118 7.61 -5.45 0.02
CA ALA A 118 7.80 -6.49 -0.99
C ALA A 118 9.24 -6.36 -1.50
N ASP A 119 10.09 -7.33 -1.15
CA ASP A 119 11.44 -7.37 -1.70
C ASP A 119 11.39 -7.89 -3.15
N SER A 120 12.10 -7.21 -4.03
CA SER A 120 12.31 -7.56 -5.45
C SER A 120 13.33 -8.67 -5.63
#